data_AF-A0A0W0CYL5-F1
#
_entry.id   AF-A0A0W0CYL5-F1
#
_cell.length_a   1.000
_cell.length_b   1.000
_cell.length_c   1.000
_cell.angle_alpha   90.00
_cell.angle_beta   90.00
_cell.angle_gamma   90.00
#
_symmetry.space_group_name_H-M   'P 1'
#
loop_
_entity.id
_entity.type
_entity.pdbx_description
1 polymer ?
#
loop_
_entity_poly.entity_id
_entity_poly.type
_entity_poly.pdbx_seq_one_letter_code
_entity_poly.pdbx_strand_id
1 'polypeptide(L)'
;MSGVPMSVSGTNHPQDVPKEEEGILNYLLEVRSFLSKLKKNRTQYLNSKDVLNTYQEVLTRVRELDGIRKSSTDVTRRPTCATTLIHDTDMHNRVDSVLDDVFQLLSLCFLTVGLKNSAPATYASLSTVQCLLEHLCESNVFTHHDLRPIKERLDEISKIVEKSVESRPEDEVAEFKEIDTERNKNRIEQDLLLKAKLQHCIDEYNKLESKLEEIPPDLSDIMERLFKVRRGLLSLAASSKKNIPDENYKEPAKLDDSKHVLSQEYLSNSLEKYKKEVAKMEAMRDENGQFVSKSTGKAEQRGQNILNGLLDDCNDLINDLSHQTNGGLTLDPYLQPIYEKLIDIKTTLENLMITRRWTLRETDLFTYQKQLTEIDNMRVHGKFPTKSPDSKGQSIILYLLRRCYAIIYKLLESSEPVSESLQPVHNQLSTVRRCLLELKRMGGVNNERELYPYQMKLASLDNLRKDGKFYDSDGNIPEGQGILNALLAGCFDILHELKVEAEEREDEEDEDEEEDEDDNVSHDRNHDEEYL
;
A
#
# COMPACT_ATOMS: atom_id res chain seq x y z
N MET A 1 54.74 32.04 -4.80
CA MET A 1 54.26 30.64 -4.72
C MET A 1 52.82 30.65 -5.16
N SER A 2 52.55 29.94 -6.24
CA SER A 2 51.30 29.95 -7.00
C SER A 2 50.17 29.32 -6.19
N GLY A 3 49.10 30.07 -5.94
CA GLY A 3 47.85 29.54 -5.38
C GLY A 3 47.06 28.85 -6.49
N VAL A 4 46.93 27.53 -6.39
CA VAL A 4 46.01 26.73 -7.21
C VAL A 4 44.58 27.01 -6.71
N PRO A 5 43.64 27.46 -7.55
CA PRO A 5 42.24 27.46 -7.16
C PRO A 5 41.73 26.02 -7.22
N MET A 6 41.31 25.47 -6.07
CA MET A 6 40.50 24.26 -6.06
C MET A 6 39.21 24.54 -6.83
N SER A 7 39.01 23.85 -7.94
CA SER A 7 37.72 23.77 -8.60
C SER A 7 36.74 23.10 -7.66
N VAL A 8 35.80 23.87 -7.13
CA VAL A 8 34.62 23.34 -6.46
C VAL A 8 33.80 22.66 -7.56
N SER A 9 33.90 21.34 -7.65
CA SER A 9 33.01 20.54 -8.48
C SER A 9 31.58 20.82 -8.03
N GLY A 10 30.79 21.45 -8.90
CA GLY A 10 29.40 21.75 -8.65
C GLY A 10 28.61 20.46 -8.45
N THR A 11 28.33 20.13 -7.20
CA THR A 11 27.27 19.20 -6.85
C THR A 11 25.96 19.94 -7.12
N ASN A 12 25.40 19.76 -8.31
CA ASN A 12 24.09 20.29 -8.67
C ASN A 12 23.09 19.89 -7.59
N HIS A 13 22.35 20.87 -7.08
CA HIS A 13 21.22 20.62 -6.22
C HIS A 13 20.17 19.83 -7.04
N PRO A 14 19.30 18.99 -6.45
CA PRO A 14 18.24 18.27 -7.18
C PRO A 14 17.24 19.19 -7.92
N GLN A 15 17.43 20.51 -7.88
CA GLN A 15 16.60 21.53 -8.50
C GLN A 15 17.20 22.14 -9.77
N ASP A 16 18.49 21.93 -10.07
CA ASP A 16 19.14 22.50 -11.25
C ASP A 16 18.83 21.65 -12.49
N VAL A 17 18.23 22.26 -13.51
CA VAL A 17 17.80 21.60 -14.74
C VAL A 17 18.59 22.16 -15.93
N PRO A 18 19.15 21.33 -16.81
CA PRO A 18 19.78 21.78 -18.05
C PRO A 18 18.79 22.57 -18.92
N LYS A 19 19.26 23.63 -19.58
CA LYS A 19 18.40 24.49 -20.42
C LYS A 19 17.69 23.71 -21.53
N GLU A 20 18.33 22.65 -22.00
CA GLU A 20 17.81 21.74 -23.01
C GLU A 20 16.60 20.91 -22.50
N GLU A 21 16.53 20.66 -21.19
CA GLU A 21 15.45 19.88 -20.55
C GLU A 21 14.33 20.75 -19.95
N GLU A 22 14.52 22.07 -19.81
CA GLU A 22 13.53 23.00 -19.24
C GLU A 22 12.17 22.98 -19.96
N GLY A 23 12.18 22.84 -21.30
CA GLY A 23 10.96 22.75 -22.10
C GLY A 23 10.14 21.51 -21.76
N ILE A 24 10.82 20.38 -21.54
CA ILE A 24 10.20 19.10 -21.15
C ILE A 24 9.68 19.19 -19.71
N LEU A 25 10.44 19.81 -18.80
CA LEU A 25 10.00 20.03 -17.42
C LEU A 25 8.65 20.76 -17.34
N ASN A 26 8.51 21.87 -18.09
CA ASN A 26 7.28 22.66 -18.06
C ASN A 26 6.07 21.86 -18.55
N TYR A 27 6.23 21.11 -19.64
CA TYR A 27 5.19 20.20 -20.14
C TYR A 27 4.81 19.15 -19.09
N LEU A 28 5.78 18.48 -18.48
CA LEU A 28 5.50 17.46 -17.45
C LEU A 28 4.81 18.04 -16.22
N LEU A 29 5.13 19.28 -15.83
CA LEU A 29 4.42 19.98 -14.74
C LEU A 29 2.96 20.28 -15.09
N GLU A 30 2.66 20.66 -16.34
CA GLU A 30 1.30 20.86 -16.85
C GLU A 30 0.52 19.54 -16.83
N VAL A 31 1.11 18.47 -17.38
CA VAL A 31 0.50 17.13 -17.37
C VAL A 31 0.26 16.64 -15.95
N ARG A 32 1.22 16.80 -15.03
CA ARG A 32 1.06 16.45 -13.61
C ARG A 32 -0.13 17.18 -12.97
N SER A 33 -0.27 18.48 -13.25
CA SER A 33 -1.39 19.29 -12.75
C SER A 33 -2.72 18.82 -13.34
N PHE A 34 -2.75 18.53 -14.64
CA PHE A 34 -3.92 18.00 -15.34
C PHE A 34 -4.36 16.65 -14.76
N LEU A 35 -3.47 15.65 -14.72
CA LEU A 35 -3.76 14.32 -14.16
C LEU A 35 -4.18 14.40 -12.68
N SER A 36 -3.55 15.26 -11.89
CA SER A 36 -3.92 15.48 -10.49
C SER A 36 -5.33 16.05 -10.33
N LYS A 37 -5.76 16.97 -11.20
CA LYS A 37 -7.11 17.55 -11.20
C LYS A 37 -8.14 16.53 -11.66
N LEU A 38 -7.82 15.82 -12.75
CA LEU A 38 -8.66 14.79 -13.34
C LEU A 38 -8.96 13.69 -12.31
N LYS A 39 -7.95 13.29 -11.54
CA LYS A 39 -8.09 12.34 -10.43
C LYS A 39 -8.96 12.85 -9.26
N LYS A 40 -8.87 14.14 -8.92
CA LYS A 40 -9.66 14.71 -7.79
C LYS A 40 -11.15 14.83 -8.13
N ASN A 41 -11.49 14.86 -9.40
CA ASN A 41 -12.86 15.08 -9.85
C ASN A 41 -13.68 13.78 -9.78
N ARG A 42 -14.36 13.56 -8.65
CA ARG A 42 -15.20 12.36 -8.42
C ARG A 42 -16.50 12.33 -9.24
N THR A 43 -16.82 13.39 -9.98
CA THR A 43 -18.09 13.51 -10.73
C THR A 43 -17.96 13.23 -12.23
N GLN A 44 -16.74 13.18 -12.76
CA GLN A 44 -16.47 12.90 -14.17
C GLN A 44 -15.70 11.58 -14.28
N TYR A 45 -16.34 10.56 -14.87
CA TYR A 45 -15.71 9.27 -15.09
C TYR A 45 -14.52 9.41 -16.04
N LEU A 46 -13.40 8.76 -15.69
CA LEU A 46 -12.17 8.79 -16.47
C LEU A 46 -12.34 7.95 -17.74
N ASN A 47 -12.11 8.55 -18.91
CA ASN A 47 -12.21 7.86 -20.19
C ASN A 47 -10.89 7.16 -20.54
N SER A 48 -10.97 5.88 -20.87
CA SER A 48 -9.84 5.03 -21.29
C SER A 48 -9.03 5.64 -22.44
N LYS A 49 -9.71 6.26 -23.42
CA LYS A 49 -9.07 6.84 -24.60
C LYS A 49 -8.26 8.08 -24.26
N ASP A 50 -8.76 8.92 -23.36
CA ASP A 50 -8.10 10.17 -22.97
C ASP A 50 -6.83 9.87 -22.14
N VAL A 51 -6.88 8.85 -21.29
CA VAL A 51 -5.70 8.37 -20.54
C VAL A 51 -4.65 7.80 -21.49
N LEU A 52 -5.05 6.98 -22.46
CA LEU A 52 -4.15 6.43 -23.47
C LEU A 52 -3.51 7.53 -24.33
N ASN A 53 -4.28 8.53 -24.76
CA ASN A 53 -3.75 9.65 -25.55
C ASN A 53 -2.72 10.45 -24.75
N THR A 54 -3.06 10.84 -23.51
CA THR A 54 -2.13 11.55 -22.61
C THR A 54 -0.86 10.73 -22.39
N TYR A 55 -1.00 9.42 -22.21
CA TYR A 55 0.12 8.51 -22.04
C TYR A 55 1.03 8.46 -23.27
N GLN A 56 0.47 8.42 -24.48
CA GLN A 56 1.25 8.47 -25.71
C GLN A 56 2.00 9.80 -25.87
N GLU A 57 1.38 10.93 -25.56
CA GLU A 57 2.06 12.23 -25.64
C GLU A 57 3.23 12.33 -24.65
N VAL A 58 3.06 11.81 -23.42
CA VAL A 58 4.13 11.75 -22.42
C VAL A 58 5.28 10.87 -22.91
N LEU A 59 5.00 9.69 -23.48
CA LEU A 59 6.05 8.83 -24.04
C LEU A 59 6.83 9.50 -25.17
N THR A 60 6.19 10.30 -26.01
CA THR A 60 6.88 11.08 -27.04
C THR A 60 7.89 12.05 -26.41
N ARG A 61 7.50 12.73 -25.33
CA ARG A 61 8.42 13.64 -24.59
C ARG A 61 9.55 12.89 -23.87
N VAL A 62 9.28 11.69 -23.36
CA VAL A 62 10.33 10.83 -22.77
C VAL A 62 11.37 10.43 -23.81
N ARG A 63 10.95 10.11 -25.03
CA ARG A 63 11.87 9.81 -26.12
C ARG A 63 12.70 11.01 -26.55
N GLU A 64 12.10 12.20 -26.55
CA GLU A 64 12.85 13.45 -26.78
C GLU A 64 13.91 13.65 -25.68
N LEU A 65 13.54 13.44 -24.40
CA LEU A 65 14.44 13.54 -23.26
C LEU A 65 15.60 12.52 -23.35
N ASP A 66 15.31 11.26 -23.65
CA ASP A 66 16.32 10.21 -23.82
C ASP A 66 17.27 10.55 -24.98
N GLY A 67 16.73 11.10 -26.09
CA GLY A 67 17.52 11.60 -27.21
C GLY A 67 18.47 12.74 -26.82
N ILE A 68 17.99 13.72 -26.05
CA ILE A 68 18.81 14.83 -25.53
C ILE A 68 19.94 14.27 -24.66
N ARG A 69 19.63 13.39 -23.72
CA ARG A 69 20.62 12.78 -22.83
C ARG A 69 21.67 11.99 -23.60
N LYS A 70 21.26 11.14 -24.55
CA LYS A 70 22.17 10.39 -25.44
C LYS A 70 23.07 11.28 -26.28
N SER A 71 22.59 12.46 -26.68
CA SER A 71 23.37 13.44 -27.44
C SER A 71 24.40 14.19 -26.60
N SER A 72 24.09 14.42 -25.32
CA SER A 72 24.94 15.10 -24.34
C SER A 72 25.97 14.17 -23.68
N THR A 73 25.75 12.86 -23.68
CA THR A 73 26.70 11.88 -23.13
C THR A 73 27.93 11.70 -24.03
N ASP A 74 29.11 11.75 -23.41
CA ASP A 74 30.41 11.58 -24.07
C ASP A 74 30.52 10.21 -24.79
N VAL A 75 31.22 10.17 -25.92
CA VAL A 75 31.25 9.05 -26.88
C VAL A 75 31.74 7.74 -26.24
N THR A 76 32.51 7.83 -25.15
CA THR A 76 33.09 6.69 -24.40
C THR A 76 32.11 6.01 -23.43
N ARG A 77 31.06 6.71 -23.00
CA ARG A 77 30.01 6.20 -22.10
C ARG A 77 28.71 5.90 -22.82
N ARG A 78 28.67 6.04 -24.17
CA ARG A 78 27.44 5.82 -24.93
C ARG A 78 26.90 4.42 -24.65
N PRO A 79 25.70 4.31 -24.05
CA PRO A 79 25.02 3.03 -24.02
C PRO A 79 24.83 2.49 -25.45
N THR A 80 24.71 1.17 -25.58
CA THR A 80 24.17 0.61 -26.83
C THR A 80 22.80 1.23 -27.10
N CYS A 81 22.40 1.37 -28.36
CA CYS A 81 21.12 1.98 -28.76
C CYS A 81 19.89 1.37 -28.05
N ALA A 82 20.05 0.20 -27.43
CA ALA A 82 19.03 -0.58 -26.73
C ALA A 82 18.83 -0.23 -25.25
N THR A 83 19.56 0.72 -24.65
CA THR A 83 19.29 1.14 -23.25
C THR A 83 18.86 2.60 -23.14
N THR A 84 17.92 2.86 -22.24
CA THR A 84 17.39 4.20 -21.92
C THR A 84 18.25 4.86 -20.84
N LEU A 85 18.44 6.18 -20.93
CA LEU A 85 19.17 7.00 -19.95
C LEU A 85 18.23 7.74 -18.97
N ILE A 86 16.93 7.40 -18.99
CA ILE A 86 15.91 8.04 -18.16
C ILE A 86 16.06 7.70 -16.67
N HIS A 87 16.56 6.50 -16.35
CA HIS A 87 16.77 6.06 -14.96
C HIS A 87 18.25 6.06 -14.52
N ASP A 88 19.11 6.77 -15.25
CA ASP A 88 20.53 6.90 -14.89
C ASP A 88 20.68 7.82 -13.66
N THR A 89 21.25 7.27 -12.58
CA THR A 89 21.45 7.97 -11.31
C THR A 89 22.44 9.13 -11.41
N ASP A 90 23.42 9.06 -12.33
CA ASP A 90 24.41 10.13 -12.54
C ASP A 90 23.78 11.38 -13.17
N MET A 91 22.67 11.21 -13.91
CA MET A 91 21.99 12.27 -14.67
C MET A 91 20.71 12.76 -14.00
N HIS A 92 20.36 12.21 -12.82
CA HIS A 92 19.11 12.47 -12.14
C HIS A 92 18.97 13.95 -11.76
N ASN A 93 17.88 14.56 -12.22
CA ASN A 93 17.55 15.94 -11.91
C ASN A 93 16.03 16.12 -11.66
N ARG A 94 15.58 17.36 -11.49
CA ARG A 94 14.17 17.67 -11.22
C ARG A 94 13.20 17.12 -12.27
N VAL A 95 13.61 17.02 -13.53
CA VAL A 95 12.82 16.43 -14.62
C VAL A 95 12.48 14.99 -14.29
N ASP A 96 13.43 14.20 -13.80
CA ASP A 96 13.22 12.81 -13.42
C ASP A 96 12.26 12.67 -12.25
N SER A 97 12.38 13.54 -11.25
CA SER A 97 11.44 13.53 -10.12
C SER A 97 10.01 13.86 -10.56
N VAL A 98 9.84 14.83 -11.46
CA VAL A 98 8.51 15.18 -12.01
C VAL A 98 8.01 14.10 -12.97
N LEU A 99 8.90 13.47 -13.73
CA LEU A 99 8.57 12.39 -14.64
C LEU A 99 8.07 11.16 -13.88
N ASP A 100 8.75 10.78 -12.80
CA ASP A 100 8.34 9.69 -11.92
C ASP A 100 6.94 9.96 -11.34
N ASP A 101 6.69 11.18 -10.85
CA ASP A 101 5.35 11.62 -10.41
C ASP A 101 4.28 11.49 -11.52
N VAL A 102 4.59 11.87 -12.76
CA VAL A 102 3.68 11.77 -13.90
C VAL A 102 3.37 10.31 -14.22
N PHE A 103 4.37 9.42 -14.25
CA PHE A 103 4.16 8.00 -14.49
C PHE A 103 3.42 7.29 -13.37
N GLN A 104 3.65 7.66 -12.10
CA GLN A 104 2.84 7.17 -10.98
C GLN A 104 1.38 7.61 -11.13
N LEU A 105 1.12 8.87 -11.50
CA LEU A 105 -0.24 9.36 -11.75
C LEU A 105 -0.90 8.65 -12.93
N LEU A 106 -0.17 8.45 -14.04
CA LEU A 106 -0.67 7.73 -15.21
C LEU A 106 -1.00 6.28 -14.85
N SER A 107 -0.10 5.57 -14.16
CA SER A 107 -0.32 4.22 -13.65
C SER A 107 -1.62 4.12 -12.85
N LEU A 108 -1.86 5.08 -11.96
CA LEU A 108 -3.11 5.15 -11.21
C LEU A 108 -4.33 5.43 -12.09
N CYS A 109 -4.19 6.26 -13.12
CA CYS A 109 -5.25 6.47 -14.12
C CYS A 109 -5.58 5.16 -14.88
N PHE A 110 -4.57 4.38 -15.27
CA PHE A 110 -4.77 3.06 -15.87
C PHE A 110 -5.49 2.10 -14.92
N LEU A 111 -5.15 2.13 -13.63
CA LEU A 111 -5.82 1.33 -12.60
C LEU A 111 -7.29 1.76 -12.40
N THR A 112 -7.59 3.07 -12.37
CA THR A 112 -8.97 3.56 -12.24
C THR A 112 -9.87 3.16 -13.40
N VAL A 113 -9.30 3.08 -14.61
CA VAL A 113 -9.99 2.66 -15.83
C VAL A 113 -10.12 1.12 -15.90
N GLY A 114 -9.47 0.37 -14.99
CA GLY A 114 -9.55 -1.09 -14.95
C GLY A 114 -8.53 -1.81 -15.83
N LEU A 115 -7.45 -1.13 -16.24
CA LEU A 115 -6.37 -1.68 -17.07
C LEU A 115 -5.19 -2.19 -16.23
N LYS A 116 -5.42 -2.87 -15.10
CA LYS A 116 -4.34 -3.29 -14.17
C LYS A 116 -3.29 -4.23 -14.77
N ASN A 117 -3.68 -5.01 -15.79
CA ASN A 117 -2.81 -6.00 -16.43
C ASN A 117 -1.95 -5.35 -17.53
N SER A 118 -2.09 -4.04 -17.74
CA SER A 118 -1.23 -3.29 -18.64
C SER A 118 0.09 -2.98 -17.94
N ALA A 119 1.19 -3.08 -18.68
CA ALA A 119 2.51 -2.70 -18.19
C ALA A 119 2.55 -1.30 -17.51
N PRO A 120 1.94 -0.22 -18.06
CA PRO A 120 1.95 1.08 -17.38
C PRO A 120 1.21 1.10 -16.05
N ALA A 121 0.21 0.25 -15.82
CA ALA A 121 -0.51 0.19 -14.55
C ALA A 121 0.37 -0.26 -13.38
N THR A 122 1.47 -0.97 -13.65
CA THR A 122 2.40 -1.47 -12.62
C THR A 122 3.33 -0.40 -12.04
N TYR A 123 3.48 0.76 -12.70
CA TYR A 123 4.52 1.74 -12.36
C TYR A 123 4.40 2.33 -10.95
N ALA A 124 3.19 2.67 -10.50
CA ALA A 124 2.97 3.21 -9.15
C ALA A 124 3.33 2.17 -8.07
N SER A 125 2.99 0.90 -8.31
CA SER A 125 3.38 -0.21 -7.45
C SER A 125 4.90 -0.40 -7.44
N LEU A 126 5.53 -0.36 -8.61
CA LEU A 126 6.99 -0.49 -8.74
C LEU A 126 7.75 0.65 -8.04
N SER A 127 7.25 1.89 -8.15
CA SER A 127 7.83 3.05 -7.44
C SER A 127 7.69 2.91 -5.92
N THR A 128 6.57 2.37 -5.45
CA THR A 128 6.37 2.09 -4.02
C THR A 128 7.34 1.01 -3.54
N VAL A 129 7.55 -0.04 -4.34
CA VAL A 129 8.53 -1.11 -4.04
C VAL A 129 9.95 -0.54 -4.01
N GLN A 130 10.31 0.33 -4.97
CA GLN A 130 11.61 0.99 -4.99
C GLN A 130 11.89 1.76 -3.70
N CYS A 131 10.99 2.67 -3.28
CA CYS A 131 11.17 3.41 -2.04
C CYS A 131 11.27 2.48 -0.83
N LEU A 132 10.47 1.41 -0.79
CA LEU A 132 10.53 0.44 0.30
C LEU A 132 11.90 -0.24 0.37
N LEU A 133 12.46 -0.68 -0.76
CA LEU A 133 13.80 -1.28 -0.84
C LEU A 133 14.88 -0.29 -0.39
N GLU A 134 14.83 0.95 -0.86
CA GLU A 134 15.77 2.01 -0.46
C GLU A 134 15.74 2.23 1.06
N HIS A 135 14.54 2.32 1.65
CA HIS A 135 14.38 2.47 3.10
C HIS A 135 14.85 1.24 3.91
N LEU A 136 14.64 0.02 3.39
CA LEU A 136 15.16 -1.20 4.02
C LEU A 136 16.70 -1.20 3.96
N CYS A 137 17.28 -0.80 2.83
CA CYS A 137 18.71 -0.66 2.65
C CYS A 137 19.33 0.39 3.59
N GLU A 138 18.72 1.56 3.72
CA GLU A 138 19.17 2.62 4.63
C GLU A 138 19.18 2.17 6.08
N SER A 139 18.17 1.40 6.48
CA SER A 139 18.02 1.02 7.88
C SER A 139 18.80 -0.21 8.29
N ASN A 140 19.15 -1.10 7.36
CA ASN A 140 19.69 -2.44 7.65
C ASN A 140 18.84 -3.24 8.65
N VAL A 141 17.53 -2.95 8.76
CA VAL A 141 16.58 -3.62 9.64
C VAL A 141 15.50 -4.27 8.78
N PHE A 142 15.70 -5.53 8.39
CA PHE A 142 14.76 -6.27 7.56
C PHE A 142 14.90 -7.79 7.78
N THR A 143 13.81 -8.53 7.55
CA THR A 143 13.76 -9.99 7.67
C THR A 143 13.38 -10.67 6.35
N HIS A 144 13.59 -11.99 6.23
CA HIS A 144 13.06 -12.76 5.10
C HIS A 144 11.53 -12.59 4.94
N HIS A 145 10.80 -12.42 6.05
CA HIS A 145 9.37 -12.18 6.02
C HIS A 145 8.98 -10.81 5.45
N ASP A 146 9.85 -9.80 5.58
CA ASP A 146 9.62 -8.48 5.00
C ASP A 146 9.99 -8.45 3.51
N LEU A 147 11.00 -9.22 3.09
CA LEU A 147 11.45 -9.30 1.70
C LEU A 147 10.56 -10.19 0.82
N ARG A 148 9.96 -11.25 1.39
CA ARG A 148 9.16 -12.21 0.62
C ARG A 148 7.99 -11.58 -0.14
N PRO A 149 7.12 -10.75 0.46
CA PRO A 149 6.02 -10.09 -0.27
C PRO A 149 6.55 -9.19 -1.40
N ILE A 150 7.68 -8.52 -1.18
CA ILE A 150 8.32 -7.65 -2.18
C ILE A 150 8.76 -8.49 -3.38
N LYS A 151 9.34 -9.67 -3.13
CA LYS A 151 9.76 -10.60 -4.19
C LYS A 151 8.58 -11.12 -5.00
N GLU A 152 7.53 -11.59 -4.33
CA GLU A 152 6.30 -12.07 -4.97
C GLU A 152 5.71 -10.99 -5.88
N ARG A 153 5.72 -9.72 -5.43
CA ARG A 153 5.25 -8.59 -6.23
C ARG A 153 6.17 -8.24 -7.40
N LEU A 154 7.49 -8.26 -7.22
CA LEU A 154 8.45 -8.03 -8.31
C LEU A 154 8.30 -9.11 -9.40
N ASP A 155 8.11 -10.37 -9.02
CA ASP A 155 7.90 -11.48 -9.94
C ASP A 155 6.57 -11.34 -10.70
N GLU A 156 5.51 -10.86 -10.04
CA GLU A 156 4.24 -10.54 -10.69
C GLU A 156 4.40 -9.42 -11.73
N ILE A 157 5.07 -8.32 -11.36
CA ILE A 157 5.33 -7.20 -12.28
C ILE A 157 6.20 -7.66 -13.46
N SER A 158 7.21 -8.51 -13.23
CA SER A 158 8.05 -9.08 -14.29
C SER A 158 7.20 -9.83 -15.32
N LYS A 159 6.28 -10.69 -14.86
CA LYS A 159 5.38 -11.44 -15.74
C LYS A 159 4.48 -10.51 -16.56
N ILE A 160 3.97 -9.43 -15.97
CA ILE A 160 3.13 -8.45 -16.68
C ILE A 160 3.94 -7.75 -17.78
N VAL A 161 5.16 -7.32 -17.46
CA VAL A 161 6.06 -6.63 -18.40
C VAL A 161 6.58 -7.57 -19.50
N GLU A 162 6.78 -8.85 -19.22
CA GLU A 162 7.15 -9.85 -20.23
C GLU A 162 5.99 -10.10 -21.21
N LYS A 163 4.77 -10.28 -20.69
CA LYS A 163 3.57 -10.52 -21.50
C LYS A 163 3.22 -9.33 -22.42
N SER A 164 3.52 -8.09 -22.01
CA SER A 164 3.30 -6.92 -22.87
C SER A 164 4.23 -6.88 -24.09
N VAL A 165 5.38 -7.55 -24.00
CA VAL A 165 6.35 -7.69 -25.10
C VAL A 165 5.96 -8.82 -26.05
N GLU A 166 5.45 -9.94 -25.53
CA GLU A 166 5.04 -11.12 -26.32
C GLU A 166 3.78 -10.86 -27.16
N SER A 167 2.86 -10.01 -26.68
CA SER A 167 1.67 -9.55 -27.41
C SER A 167 2.00 -8.57 -28.55
N ARG A 168 3.18 -8.69 -29.17
CA ARG A 168 3.48 -8.06 -30.46
C ARG A 168 2.64 -8.79 -31.51
N PRO A 169 1.65 -8.14 -32.15
CA PRO A 169 1.03 -8.73 -33.31
C PRO A 169 2.11 -8.83 -34.39
N GLU A 170 2.53 -10.05 -34.74
CA GLU A 170 3.27 -10.28 -36.00
C GLU A 170 2.34 -10.10 -37.21
N ASP A 171 1.02 -10.01 -37.00
CA ASP A 171 0.00 -9.93 -38.04
C ASP A 171 -0.99 -8.77 -37.82
N GLU A 172 -0.60 -7.54 -38.14
CA GLU A 172 -1.55 -6.53 -38.66
C GLU A 172 -0.90 -5.79 -39.83
N VAL A 173 -0.87 -6.48 -40.98
CA VAL A 173 -0.60 -5.85 -42.27
C VAL A 173 -1.88 -5.13 -42.71
N ALA A 174 -1.78 -3.82 -42.90
CA ALA A 174 -2.54 -2.95 -43.81
C ALA A 174 -3.27 -1.77 -43.14
N GLU A 175 -2.83 -0.59 -43.59
CA GLU A 175 -3.49 0.73 -43.53
C GLU A 175 -3.54 1.45 -42.18
N PHE A 176 -2.49 2.18 -41.82
CA PHE A 176 -2.53 3.62 -41.48
C PHE A 176 -1.09 4.19 -41.41
N LYS A 177 -0.81 5.21 -42.23
CA LYS A 177 0.52 5.84 -42.40
C LYS A 177 0.86 6.78 -41.22
N GLU A 178 2.13 6.78 -40.80
CA GLU A 178 2.77 7.60 -39.75
C GLU A 178 2.35 7.38 -38.29
N ILE A 179 1.05 7.37 -37.96
CA ILE A 179 0.56 7.21 -36.56
C ILE A 179 1.03 5.89 -35.94
N ASP A 180 1.09 4.83 -36.75
CA ASP A 180 1.52 3.52 -36.30
C ASP A 180 3.03 3.46 -36.00
N THR A 181 3.85 4.29 -36.68
CA THR A 181 5.29 4.35 -36.40
C THR A 181 5.60 5.03 -35.08
N GLU A 182 4.92 6.12 -34.75
CA GLU A 182 5.19 6.87 -33.53
C GLU A 182 4.66 6.12 -32.30
N ARG A 183 3.48 5.51 -32.42
CA ARG A 183 2.92 4.63 -31.38
C ARG A 183 3.80 3.40 -31.13
N ASN A 184 4.35 2.79 -32.18
CA ASN A 184 5.27 1.67 -32.05
C ASN A 184 6.59 2.09 -31.39
N LYS A 185 7.16 3.24 -31.76
CA LYS A 185 8.36 3.75 -31.07
C LYS A 185 8.07 4.09 -29.60
N ASN A 186 6.90 4.66 -29.29
CA ASN A 186 6.48 4.93 -27.91
C ASN A 186 6.32 3.63 -27.11
N ARG A 187 5.77 2.56 -27.71
CA ARG A 187 5.69 1.24 -27.08
C ARG A 187 7.08 0.65 -26.77
N ILE A 188 8.05 0.83 -27.68
CA ILE A 188 9.44 0.43 -27.43
C ILE A 188 10.04 1.21 -26.25
N GLU A 189 9.85 2.54 -26.21
CA GLU A 189 10.37 3.34 -25.08
C GLU A 189 9.71 2.96 -23.75
N GLN A 190 8.39 2.72 -23.75
CA GLN A 190 7.70 2.18 -22.58
C GLN A 190 8.36 0.91 -22.08
N ASP A 191 8.61 -0.07 -22.97
CA ASP A 191 9.20 -1.34 -22.58
C ASP A 191 10.62 -1.15 -22.01
N LEU A 192 11.41 -0.23 -22.58
CA LEU A 192 12.75 0.10 -22.08
C LEU A 192 12.70 0.74 -20.69
N LEU A 193 11.83 1.73 -20.50
CA LEU A 193 11.67 2.47 -19.26
C LEU A 193 11.20 1.55 -18.12
N LEU A 194 10.17 0.75 -18.37
CA LEU A 194 9.63 -0.18 -17.37
C LEU A 194 10.64 -1.27 -17.00
N LYS A 195 11.36 -1.84 -17.99
CA LYS A 195 12.41 -2.83 -17.73
C LYS A 195 13.58 -2.24 -16.95
N ALA A 196 14.02 -1.03 -17.29
CA ALA A 196 15.11 -0.36 -16.58
C ALA A 196 14.74 -0.12 -15.11
N LYS A 197 13.54 0.40 -14.83
CA LYS A 197 13.07 0.60 -13.46
C LYS A 197 12.87 -0.72 -12.70
N LEU A 198 12.33 -1.74 -13.37
CA LEU A 198 12.14 -3.07 -12.78
C LEU A 198 13.49 -3.70 -12.42
N GLN A 199 14.45 -3.64 -13.34
CA GLN A 199 15.79 -4.18 -13.12
C GLN A 199 16.47 -3.49 -11.93
N HIS A 200 16.38 -2.16 -11.84
CA HIS A 200 16.90 -1.42 -10.68
C HIS A 200 16.31 -1.92 -9.35
N CYS A 201 14.99 -2.17 -9.30
CA CYS A 201 14.35 -2.72 -8.10
C CYS A 201 14.80 -4.16 -7.80
N ILE A 202 14.97 -5.00 -8.83
CA ILE A 202 15.48 -6.37 -8.68
C ILE A 202 16.93 -6.36 -8.16
N ASP A 203 17.77 -5.46 -8.67
CA ASP A 203 19.17 -5.36 -8.26
C ASP A 203 19.30 -4.91 -6.79
N GLU A 204 18.54 -3.89 -6.37
CA GLU A 204 18.48 -3.48 -4.97
C GLU A 204 17.88 -4.58 -4.07
N TYR A 205 16.89 -5.33 -4.55
CA TYR A 205 16.36 -6.49 -3.82
C TYR A 205 17.44 -7.56 -3.61
N ASN A 206 18.15 -7.97 -4.66
CA ASN A 206 19.18 -9.02 -4.60
C ASN A 206 20.33 -8.61 -3.65
N LYS A 207 20.69 -7.33 -3.64
CA LYS A 207 21.68 -6.76 -2.72
C LYS A 207 21.23 -6.78 -1.26
N LEU A 208 19.93 -6.66 -0.98
CA LEU A 208 19.39 -6.83 0.37
C LEU A 208 19.30 -8.30 0.76
N GLU A 209 18.86 -9.16 -0.15
CA GLU A 209 18.80 -10.60 0.05
C GLU A 209 20.19 -11.17 0.38
N SER A 210 21.23 -10.77 -0.36
CA SER A 210 22.61 -11.21 -0.09
C SER A 210 23.10 -10.82 1.31
N LYS A 211 22.78 -9.60 1.78
CA LYS A 211 23.11 -9.16 3.15
C LYS A 211 22.43 -10.00 4.22
N LEU A 212 21.27 -10.57 3.91
CA LEU A 212 20.49 -11.37 4.85
C LEU A 212 20.93 -12.84 4.85
N GLU A 213 21.30 -13.38 3.68
CA GLU A 213 21.93 -14.70 3.52
C GLU A 213 23.32 -14.80 4.18
N GLU A 214 23.98 -13.66 4.44
CA GLU A 214 25.20 -13.63 5.25
C GLU A 214 24.97 -14.10 6.69
N ILE A 215 23.75 -14.08 7.21
CA ILE A 215 23.45 -14.43 8.60
C ILE A 215 23.10 -15.91 8.73
N PRO A 216 23.79 -16.68 9.60
CA PRO A 216 23.50 -18.10 9.79
C PRO A 216 22.06 -18.33 10.29
N PRO A 217 21.36 -19.39 9.80
CA PRO A 217 19.98 -19.68 10.17
C PRO A 217 19.78 -19.89 11.68
N ASP A 218 20.83 -20.33 12.38
CA ASP A 218 20.82 -20.52 13.84
C ASP A 218 20.72 -19.21 14.63
N LEU A 219 21.12 -18.08 14.02
CA LEU A 219 21.06 -16.75 14.63
C LEU A 219 19.83 -15.95 14.18
N SER A 220 19.04 -16.45 13.23
CA SER A 220 17.84 -15.77 12.71
C SER A 220 16.77 -15.55 13.79
N ASP A 221 16.56 -16.50 14.71
CA ASP A 221 15.63 -16.34 15.84
C ASP A 221 16.07 -15.19 16.78
N ILE A 222 17.39 -15.00 16.97
CA ILE A 222 17.94 -13.90 17.78
C ILE A 222 17.69 -12.56 17.08
N MET A 223 17.99 -12.50 15.78
CA MET A 223 17.76 -11.32 14.94
C MET A 223 16.30 -10.88 14.96
N GLU A 224 15.36 -11.81 14.73
CA GLU A 224 13.93 -11.53 14.71
C GLU A 224 13.43 -11.00 16.05
N ARG A 225 13.92 -11.55 17.17
CA ARG A 225 13.56 -11.08 18.51
C ARG A 225 14.07 -9.67 18.76
N LEU A 226 15.33 -9.38 18.42
CA LEU A 226 15.90 -8.04 18.55
C LEU A 226 15.15 -7.02 17.68
N PHE A 227 14.76 -7.39 16.45
CA PHE A 227 13.91 -6.53 15.61
C PHE A 227 12.52 -6.29 16.21
N LYS A 228 11.87 -7.32 16.76
CA LYS A 228 10.58 -7.19 17.46
C LYS A 228 10.70 -6.24 18.65
N VAL A 229 11.77 -6.36 19.45
CA VAL A 229 12.04 -5.46 20.57
C VAL A 229 12.28 -4.03 20.09
N ARG A 230 13.18 -3.81 19.12
CA ARG A 230 13.47 -2.49 18.55
C ARG A 230 12.21 -1.80 18.05
N ARG A 231 11.39 -2.52 17.29
CA ARG A 231 10.12 -2.00 16.75
C ARG A 231 9.14 -1.66 17.87
N GLY A 232 9.08 -2.49 18.91
CA GLY A 232 8.29 -2.23 20.12
C GLY A 232 8.70 -0.94 20.83
N LEU A 233 10.00 -0.73 21.01
CA LEU A 233 10.57 0.46 21.65
C LEU A 233 10.32 1.72 20.81
N LEU A 234 10.55 1.67 19.50
CA LEU A 234 10.25 2.80 18.61
C LEU A 234 8.76 3.14 18.57
N SER A 235 7.89 2.13 18.67
CA SER A 235 6.45 2.34 18.80
C SER A 235 6.05 2.99 20.12
N LEU A 236 6.67 2.60 21.23
CA LEU A 236 6.48 3.24 22.54
C LEU A 236 6.96 4.70 22.51
N ALA A 237 8.13 4.96 21.90
CA ALA A 237 8.68 6.30 21.74
C ALA A 237 7.74 7.22 20.96
N ALA A 238 7.20 6.73 19.84
CA ALA A 238 6.25 7.47 19.02
C ALA A 238 4.88 7.71 19.69
N SER A 239 4.59 7.01 20.79
CA SER A 239 3.29 7.08 21.49
C SER A 239 3.39 7.81 22.84
N SER A 240 4.57 8.35 23.19
CA SER A 240 4.83 9.09 24.44
C SER A 240 4.26 10.52 24.38
N LYS A 241 3.63 10.96 25.47
CA LYS A 241 2.71 12.12 25.57
C LYS A 241 3.30 13.47 25.12
N LYS A 242 2.44 14.37 24.64
CA LYS A 242 2.70 15.82 24.50
C LYS A 242 2.59 16.50 25.88
N ASN A 243 3.56 17.32 26.29
CA ASN A 243 3.35 18.35 27.32
C ASN A 243 3.43 19.70 26.62
N ILE A 244 2.30 20.35 26.38
CA ILE A 244 2.27 21.80 26.17
C ILE A 244 1.94 22.39 27.55
N PRO A 245 2.88 23.07 28.24
CA PRO A 245 2.51 23.90 29.37
C PRO A 245 1.90 25.18 28.81
N ASP A 246 0.57 25.25 28.69
CA ASP A 246 -0.12 26.48 28.28
C ASP A 246 -0.84 27.07 29.49
N GLU A 247 -0.23 28.06 30.14
CA GLU A 247 -0.78 28.77 31.31
C GLU A 247 -2.01 29.64 30.98
N ASN A 248 -2.51 29.67 29.73
CA ASN A 248 -3.50 30.67 29.30
C ASN A 248 -4.76 30.17 28.57
N TYR A 249 -5.12 28.89 28.59
CA TYR A 249 -6.37 28.43 27.98
C TYR A 249 -7.51 28.22 28.99
N LYS A 250 -8.49 29.11 28.93
CA LYS A 250 -9.83 28.93 29.52
C LYS A 250 -10.57 27.83 28.74
N GLU A 251 -11.08 26.85 29.50
CA GLU A 251 -12.06 25.78 29.19
C GLU A 251 -12.23 25.33 27.73
N PRO A 252 -11.99 24.04 27.41
CA PRO A 252 -12.38 23.49 26.12
C PRO A 252 -13.88 23.16 26.11
N ALA A 253 -14.55 23.63 25.07
CA ALA A 253 -15.80 23.03 24.61
C ALA A 253 -15.55 21.56 24.24
N LYS A 254 -16.44 20.68 24.69
CA LYS A 254 -16.42 19.22 24.50
C LYS A 254 -16.14 18.85 23.04
N LEU A 255 -14.94 18.37 22.76
CA LEU A 255 -14.54 17.72 21.51
C LEU A 255 -13.83 16.41 21.89
N ASP A 256 -14.21 15.36 21.18
CA ASP A 256 -13.89 13.94 21.36
C ASP A 256 -12.40 13.64 21.64
N ASP A 257 -12.11 13.23 22.87
CA ASP A 257 -10.79 13.16 23.51
C ASP A 257 -10.17 11.75 23.43
N SER A 258 -10.39 11.02 22.32
CA SER A 258 -9.93 9.62 22.15
C SER A 258 -8.73 9.43 21.23
N LYS A 259 -7.91 10.46 20.99
CA LYS A 259 -6.69 10.32 20.18
C LYS A 259 -5.48 9.95 21.03
N HIS A 260 -5.24 8.64 21.14
CA HIS A 260 -3.95 8.00 21.44
C HIS A 260 -3.15 8.52 22.65
N VAL A 261 -3.65 8.26 23.86
CA VAL A 261 -2.82 8.36 25.07
C VAL A 261 -2.81 7.01 25.77
N LEU A 262 -1.69 6.28 25.68
CA LEU A 262 -1.44 5.12 26.54
C LEU A 262 -1.15 5.62 27.96
N SER A 263 -1.64 4.92 28.98
CA SER A 263 -1.37 5.30 30.38
C SER A 263 0.13 5.21 30.68
N GLN A 264 0.66 6.13 31.49
CA GLN A 264 2.08 6.16 31.89
C GLN A 264 2.53 4.81 32.48
N GLU A 265 1.62 4.14 33.19
CA GLU A 265 1.80 2.81 33.76
C GLU A 265 1.93 1.70 32.69
N TYR A 266 1.20 1.82 31.58
CA TYR A 266 1.36 0.90 30.45
C TYR A 266 2.70 1.07 29.74
N LEU A 267 3.18 2.33 29.61
CA LEU A 267 4.51 2.59 29.05
C LEU A 267 5.62 2.00 29.91
N SER A 268 5.58 2.21 31.23
CA SER A 268 6.59 1.67 32.15
C SER A 268 6.59 0.14 32.15
N ASN A 269 5.42 -0.49 32.21
CA ASN A 269 5.30 -1.95 32.18
C ASN A 269 5.79 -2.56 30.86
N SER A 270 5.49 -1.91 29.73
CA SER A 270 5.95 -2.35 28.41
C SER A 270 7.46 -2.18 28.26
N LEU A 271 8.03 -1.09 28.78
CA LEU A 271 9.47 -0.85 28.79
C LEU A 271 10.21 -1.89 29.63
N GLU A 272 9.69 -2.24 30.81
CA GLU A 272 10.27 -3.32 31.63
C GLU A 272 10.22 -4.68 30.92
N LYS A 273 9.14 -4.97 30.20
CA LYS A 273 9.04 -6.19 29.39
C LYS A 273 10.14 -6.24 28.33
N TYR A 274 10.35 -5.15 27.58
CA TYR A 274 11.40 -5.10 26.58
C TYR A 274 12.81 -5.16 27.19
N LYS A 275 13.04 -4.51 28.34
CA LYS A 275 14.31 -4.62 29.09
C LYS A 275 14.63 -6.06 29.49
N LYS A 276 13.62 -6.82 29.93
CA LYS A 276 13.79 -8.26 30.24
C LYS A 276 14.10 -9.09 29.00
N GLU A 277 13.47 -8.79 27.87
CA GLU A 277 13.75 -9.49 26.60
C GLU A 277 15.17 -9.20 26.10
N VAL A 278 15.64 -7.95 26.13
CA VAL A 278 17.02 -7.61 25.75
C VAL A 278 18.04 -8.32 26.64
N ALA A 279 17.82 -8.33 27.96
CA ALA A 279 18.71 -9.03 28.90
C ALA A 279 18.81 -10.55 28.61
N LYS A 280 17.71 -11.18 28.16
CA LYS A 280 17.74 -12.59 27.73
C LYS A 280 18.58 -12.77 26.46
N MET A 281 18.57 -11.80 25.54
CA MET A 281 19.39 -11.85 24.33
C MET A 281 20.87 -11.63 24.65
N GLU A 282 21.18 -10.70 25.55
CA GLU A 282 22.55 -10.47 26.04
C GLU A 282 23.16 -11.71 26.69
N ALA A 283 22.36 -12.49 27.42
CA ALA A 283 22.78 -13.75 28.03
C ALA A 283 23.14 -14.85 27.02
N MET A 284 22.81 -14.68 25.73
CA MET A 284 23.18 -15.60 24.65
C MET A 284 24.52 -15.22 23.98
N ARG A 285 25.25 -14.24 24.53
CA ARG A 285 26.60 -13.86 24.06
C ARG A 285 27.69 -14.59 24.85
N ASP A 286 28.82 -14.84 24.20
CA ASP A 286 30.02 -15.37 24.83
C ASP A 286 30.82 -14.28 25.57
N GLU A 287 31.95 -14.66 26.17
CA GLU A 287 32.86 -13.76 26.90
C GLU A 287 33.45 -12.64 26.01
N ASN A 288 33.43 -12.81 24.68
CA ASN A 288 33.90 -11.83 23.71
C ASN A 288 32.77 -10.94 23.16
N GLY A 289 31.53 -11.12 23.64
CA GLY A 289 30.38 -10.36 23.17
C GLY A 289 29.87 -10.82 21.79
N GLN A 290 30.07 -12.08 21.41
CA GLN A 290 29.54 -12.64 20.17
C GLN A 290 28.37 -13.59 20.48
N PHE A 291 27.30 -13.53 19.68
CA PHE A 291 26.16 -14.42 19.81
C PHE A 291 26.55 -15.85 19.43
N VAL A 292 26.26 -16.81 20.29
CA VAL A 292 26.58 -18.22 20.03
C VAL A 292 25.42 -18.92 19.31
N SER A 293 25.75 -19.78 18.34
CA SER A 293 24.76 -20.65 17.73
C SER A 293 24.26 -21.69 18.73
N LYS A 294 22.94 -21.89 18.79
CA LYS A 294 22.31 -22.92 19.63
C LYS A 294 22.66 -24.34 19.19
N SER A 295 23.09 -24.53 17.93
CA SER A 295 23.37 -25.85 17.35
C SER A 295 24.84 -26.26 17.53
N THR A 296 25.79 -25.32 17.38
CA THR A 296 27.23 -25.60 17.43
C THR A 296 27.88 -25.16 18.73
N GLY A 297 27.22 -24.32 19.53
CA GLY A 297 27.76 -23.76 20.77
C GLY A 297 28.98 -22.85 20.56
N LYS A 298 29.26 -22.45 19.32
CA LYS A 298 30.37 -21.58 18.94
C LYS A 298 29.85 -20.23 18.47
N ALA A 299 30.68 -19.21 18.65
CA ALA A 299 30.46 -17.89 18.06
C ALA A 299 30.60 -18.00 16.54
N GLU A 300 29.50 -17.80 15.82
CA GLU A 300 29.52 -17.68 14.37
C GLU A 300 30.14 -16.33 13.99
N GLN A 301 31.02 -16.29 12.99
CA GLN A 301 31.71 -15.04 12.63
C GLN A 301 30.85 -14.12 11.75
N ARG A 302 29.87 -14.68 11.03
CA ARG A 302 29.01 -13.92 10.11
C ARG A 302 27.78 -13.38 10.83
N GLY A 303 27.36 -12.17 10.48
CA GLY A 303 26.16 -11.52 11.06
C GLY A 303 26.34 -10.90 12.46
N GLN A 304 27.47 -11.12 13.14
CA GLN A 304 27.69 -10.60 14.51
C GLN A 304 27.65 -9.07 14.60
N ASN A 305 28.24 -8.38 13.63
CA ASN A 305 28.26 -6.92 13.61
C ASN A 305 26.83 -6.35 13.52
N ILE A 306 25.95 -7.01 12.75
CA ILE A 306 24.56 -6.61 12.58
C ILE A 306 23.79 -6.84 13.89
N LEU A 307 23.96 -8.02 14.51
CA LEU A 307 23.28 -8.36 15.76
C LEU A 307 23.74 -7.49 16.93
N ASN A 308 25.03 -7.23 17.05
CA ASN A 308 25.59 -6.36 18.09
C ASN A 308 25.13 -4.91 17.89
N GLY A 309 25.19 -4.38 16.67
CA GLY A 309 24.65 -3.03 16.39
C GLY A 309 23.15 -2.93 16.69
N LEU A 310 22.38 -3.98 16.40
CA LEU A 310 20.95 -4.01 16.69
C LEU A 310 20.64 -4.09 18.20
N LEU A 311 21.47 -4.81 18.94
CA LEU A 311 21.39 -4.90 20.40
C LEU A 311 21.71 -3.55 21.04
N ASP A 312 22.80 -2.91 20.60
CA ASP A 312 23.22 -1.58 21.06
C ASP A 312 22.10 -0.55 20.79
N ASP A 313 21.53 -0.55 19.58
CA ASP A 313 20.38 0.28 19.22
C ASP A 313 19.17 0.07 20.17
N CYS A 314 18.89 -1.18 20.59
CA CYS A 314 17.81 -1.48 21.53
C CYS A 314 18.11 -0.94 22.93
N ASN A 315 19.35 -1.11 23.40
CA ASN A 315 19.80 -0.63 24.69
C ASN A 315 19.75 0.90 24.78
N ASP A 316 20.20 1.59 23.72
CA ASP A 316 20.12 3.04 23.62
C ASP A 316 18.65 3.52 23.69
N LEU A 317 17.74 2.88 22.95
CA LEU A 317 16.31 3.20 23.00
C LEU A 317 15.67 2.94 24.37
N ILE A 318 16.04 1.86 25.07
CA ILE A 318 15.54 1.56 26.43
C ILE A 318 16.02 2.60 27.43
N ASN A 319 17.31 2.91 27.40
CA ASN A 319 17.91 3.91 28.28
C ASN A 319 17.21 5.26 28.07
N ASP A 320 17.03 5.65 26.81
CA ASP A 320 16.37 6.91 26.45
C ASP A 320 14.91 6.98 26.92
N LEU A 321 14.14 5.93 26.69
CA LEU A 321 12.74 5.87 27.14
C LEU A 321 12.62 5.82 28.67
N SER A 322 13.58 5.22 29.37
CA SER A 322 13.60 5.18 30.84
C SER A 322 13.86 6.56 31.45
N HIS A 323 14.65 7.41 30.78
CA HIS A 323 14.92 8.79 31.17
C HIS A 323 13.80 9.77 30.79
N GLN A 324 12.86 9.38 29.91
CA GLN A 324 11.69 10.18 29.50
C GLN A 324 10.50 10.11 30.48
N THR A 325 10.72 9.61 31.70
CA THR A 325 9.68 9.38 32.72
C THR A 325 8.90 10.62 33.18
N ASN A 326 9.33 11.84 32.79
CA ASN A 326 8.65 13.11 33.10
C ASN A 326 7.95 13.79 31.91
N GLY A 327 7.52 13.04 30.90
CA GLY A 327 6.38 13.43 30.05
C GLY A 327 6.71 14.35 28.87
N GLY A 328 7.45 13.82 27.90
CA GLY A 328 7.42 14.30 26.52
C GLY A 328 8.70 14.05 25.74
N LEU A 329 8.56 13.57 24.50
CA LEU A 329 9.66 13.49 23.55
C LEU A 329 10.05 14.93 23.16
N THR A 330 11.14 15.45 23.71
CA THR A 330 11.67 16.77 23.33
C THR A 330 12.49 16.60 22.05
N LEU A 331 11.83 16.79 20.91
CA LEU A 331 12.47 16.82 19.60
C LEU A 331 13.03 18.20 19.31
N ASP A 332 14.03 18.27 18.43
CA ASP A 332 14.45 19.54 17.83
C ASP A 332 13.22 20.29 17.25
N PRO A 333 13.05 21.60 17.51
CA PRO A 333 11.98 22.42 16.92
C PRO A 333 11.83 22.32 15.39
N TYR A 334 12.90 21.99 14.66
CA TYR A 334 12.86 21.75 13.21
C TYR A 334 12.30 20.37 12.84
N LEU A 335 12.44 19.39 13.72
CA LEU A 335 11.99 18.01 13.53
C LEU A 335 10.56 17.78 14.03
N GLN A 336 10.12 18.56 15.01
CA GLN A 336 8.78 18.49 15.60
C GLN A 336 7.64 18.56 14.55
N PRO A 337 7.63 19.48 13.56
CA PRO A 337 6.55 19.54 12.57
C PRO A 337 6.50 18.31 11.67
N ILE A 338 7.65 17.72 11.36
CA ILE A 338 7.75 16.50 10.52
C ILE A 338 7.19 15.31 11.30
N TYR A 339 7.57 15.19 12.58
CA TYR A 339 7.06 14.16 13.48
C TYR A 339 5.54 14.21 13.61
N GLU A 340 4.96 15.38 13.86
CA GLU A 340 3.50 15.55 14.00
C GLU A 340 2.76 15.14 12.72
N LYS A 341 3.24 15.59 11.56
CA LYS A 341 2.67 15.21 10.25
C LYS A 341 2.72 13.70 10.01
N LEU A 342 3.83 13.04 10.35
CA LEU A 342 3.98 11.59 10.20
C LEU A 342 3.07 10.80 11.14
N ILE A 343 2.86 11.26 12.37
CA ILE A 343 1.91 10.65 13.29
C ILE A 343 0.49 10.73 12.75
N ASP A 344 0.06 11.91 12.27
CA ASP A 344 -1.28 12.09 11.72
C ASP A 344 -1.53 11.17 10.52
N ILE A 345 -0.55 11.08 9.61
CA ILE A 345 -0.60 10.15 8.48
C ILE A 345 -0.68 8.70 8.97
N LYS A 346 0.21 8.30 9.89
CA LYS A 346 0.23 6.94 10.44
C LYS A 346 -1.10 6.55 11.06
N THR A 347 -1.64 7.37 11.96
CA THR A 347 -2.92 7.09 12.63
C THR A 347 -4.05 6.99 11.61
N THR A 348 -4.08 7.85 10.60
CA THR A 348 -5.08 7.78 9.54
C THR A 348 -4.96 6.47 8.76
N LEU A 349 -3.75 6.07 8.37
CA LEU A 349 -3.48 4.82 7.67
C LEU A 349 -3.82 3.58 8.51
N GLU A 350 -3.50 3.57 9.81
CA GLU A 350 -3.87 2.49 10.74
C GLU A 350 -5.39 2.38 10.90
N ASN A 351 -6.10 3.50 10.99
CA ASN A 351 -7.56 3.51 10.99
C ASN A 351 -8.13 2.96 9.69
N LEU A 352 -7.54 3.28 8.53
CA LEU A 352 -7.95 2.71 7.25
C LEU A 352 -7.75 1.19 7.20
N MET A 353 -6.64 0.68 7.77
CA MET A 353 -6.39 -0.78 7.88
C MET A 353 -7.49 -1.50 8.66
N ILE A 354 -8.03 -0.87 9.71
CA ILE A 354 -9.04 -1.48 10.57
C ILE A 354 -10.45 -1.28 10.00
N THR A 355 -10.79 -0.07 9.58
CA THR A 355 -12.18 0.35 9.33
C THR A 355 -12.64 0.23 7.88
N ARG A 356 -11.73 0.31 6.90
CA ARG A 356 -12.09 0.46 5.47
C ARG A 356 -11.33 -0.47 4.53
N ARG A 357 -10.78 -1.57 5.04
CA ARG A 357 -9.99 -2.54 4.27
C ARG A 357 -10.63 -2.95 2.94
N TRP A 358 -11.97 -3.07 2.91
CA TRP A 358 -12.75 -3.59 1.77
C TRP A 358 -13.31 -2.52 0.82
N THR A 359 -13.08 -1.22 1.09
CA THR A 359 -13.58 -0.11 0.26
C THR A 359 -12.48 0.83 -0.22
N LEU A 360 -11.23 0.49 0.09
CA LEU A 360 -10.07 1.33 -0.14
C LEU A 360 -9.56 1.14 -1.56
N ARG A 361 -9.47 2.24 -2.32
CA ARG A 361 -8.87 2.23 -3.66
C ARG A 361 -7.38 2.51 -3.57
N GLU A 362 -6.59 1.95 -4.48
CA GLU A 362 -5.16 2.29 -4.63
C GLU A 362 -4.97 3.81 -4.82
N THR A 363 -5.94 4.48 -5.47
CA THR A 363 -5.92 5.93 -5.67
C THR A 363 -6.06 6.75 -4.40
N ASP A 364 -6.78 6.25 -3.40
CA ASP A 364 -6.97 6.91 -2.11
C ASP A 364 -5.66 6.89 -1.30
N LEU A 365 -4.85 5.84 -1.46
CA LEU A 365 -3.53 5.69 -0.81
C LEU A 365 -2.47 6.62 -1.39
N PHE A 366 -2.54 6.94 -2.68
CA PHE A 366 -1.56 7.79 -3.35
C PHE A 366 -1.40 9.17 -2.73
N THR A 367 -2.47 9.75 -2.17
CA THR A 367 -2.36 11.06 -1.50
C THR A 367 -1.40 10.98 -0.32
N TYR A 368 -1.46 9.87 0.43
CA TYR A 368 -0.53 9.61 1.53
C TYR A 368 0.86 9.27 1.00
N GLN A 369 0.99 8.46 -0.05
CA GLN A 369 2.30 8.19 -0.68
C GLN A 369 3.01 9.49 -1.07
N LYS A 370 2.30 10.40 -1.76
CA LYS A 370 2.86 11.70 -2.14
C LYS A 370 3.26 12.54 -0.94
N GLN A 371 2.44 12.60 0.11
CA GLN A 371 2.79 13.34 1.32
C GLN A 371 4.03 12.77 2.01
N LEU A 372 4.19 11.44 2.00
CA LEU A 372 5.39 10.79 2.53
C LEU A 372 6.61 11.07 1.64
N THR A 373 6.48 11.03 0.32
CA THR A 373 7.57 11.35 -0.61
C THR A 373 7.99 12.82 -0.50
N GLU A 374 7.05 13.75 -0.32
CA GLU A 374 7.36 15.16 -0.05
C GLU A 374 8.15 15.33 1.26
N ILE A 375 7.80 14.56 2.30
CA ILE A 375 8.56 14.56 3.56
C ILE A 375 9.95 13.95 3.33
N ASP A 376 10.01 12.82 2.63
CA ASP A 376 11.24 12.12 2.31
C ASP A 376 12.24 13.02 1.57
N ASN A 377 11.77 13.74 0.55
CA ASN A 377 12.59 14.68 -0.24
C ASN A 377 13.17 15.85 0.57
N MET A 378 12.74 16.08 1.82
CA MET A 378 13.36 17.05 2.70
C MET A 378 14.72 16.55 3.26
N ARG A 379 15.03 15.25 3.11
CA ARG A 379 16.27 14.64 3.61
C ARG A 379 17.48 15.05 2.76
N VAL A 380 18.61 15.23 3.43
CA VAL A 380 19.92 15.46 2.81
C VAL A 380 20.88 14.40 3.38
N HIS A 381 21.48 13.59 2.50
CA HIS A 381 22.34 12.46 2.89
C HIS A 381 21.68 11.49 3.89
N GLY A 382 20.40 11.16 3.69
CA GLY A 382 19.66 10.22 4.53
C GLY A 382 19.20 10.75 5.89
N LYS A 383 19.41 12.05 6.18
CA LYS A 383 18.96 12.69 7.43
C LYS A 383 18.16 13.96 7.16
N PHE A 384 17.23 14.29 8.05
CA PHE A 384 16.51 15.56 7.99
C PHE A 384 17.42 16.72 8.44
N PRO A 385 17.46 17.86 7.74
CA PRO A 385 18.21 19.03 8.16
C PRO A 385 17.76 19.47 9.57
N THR A 386 18.71 19.53 10.49
CA THR A 386 18.47 19.89 11.90
C THR A 386 19.59 20.79 12.40
N LYS A 387 19.28 21.72 13.31
CA LYS A 387 20.30 22.61 13.92
C LYS A 387 21.04 21.93 15.06
N SER A 388 20.41 20.94 15.69
CA SER A 388 21.04 20.11 16.71
C SER A 388 21.43 18.74 16.14
N PRO A 389 22.48 18.07 16.66
CA PRO A 389 22.77 16.68 16.36
C PRO A 389 21.80 15.73 17.10
N ASP A 390 20.48 15.96 16.96
CA ASP A 390 19.43 15.14 17.56
C ASP A 390 19.27 13.82 16.80
N SER A 391 20.20 12.87 17.03
CA SER A 391 20.14 11.53 16.44
C SER A 391 18.88 10.75 16.82
N LYS A 392 18.25 11.10 17.94
CA LYS A 392 17.08 10.41 18.49
C LYS A 392 15.84 10.78 17.70
N GLY A 393 15.60 12.09 17.53
CA GLY A 393 14.50 12.59 16.72
C GLY A 393 14.58 12.11 15.28
N GLN A 394 15.79 12.09 14.71
CA GLN A 394 16.05 11.53 13.38
C GLN A 394 15.62 10.06 13.30
N SER A 395 16.03 9.22 14.25
CA SER A 395 15.74 7.78 14.25
C SER A 395 14.23 7.50 14.38
N ILE A 396 13.53 8.28 15.20
CA ILE A 396 12.09 8.16 15.42
C ILE A 396 11.30 8.59 14.18
N ILE A 397 11.67 9.72 13.57
CA ILE A 397 11.02 10.21 12.34
C ILE A 397 11.25 9.24 11.18
N LEU A 398 12.48 8.76 11.00
CA LEU A 398 12.79 7.74 9.98
C LEU A 398 12.04 6.43 10.24
N TYR A 399 11.87 6.02 11.49
CA TYR A 399 11.01 4.88 11.83
C TYR A 399 9.54 5.12 11.47
N LEU A 400 8.99 6.28 11.80
CA LEU A 400 7.61 6.64 11.47
C LEU A 400 7.37 6.69 9.97
N LEU A 401 8.29 7.29 9.21
CA LEU A 401 8.24 7.34 7.74
C LEU A 401 8.18 5.92 7.16
N ARG A 402 9.11 5.05 7.56
CA ARG A 402 9.14 3.62 7.18
C ARG A 402 7.87 2.89 7.57
N ARG A 403 7.36 3.14 8.77
CA ARG A 403 6.13 2.54 9.26
C ARG A 403 4.93 2.93 8.40
N CYS A 404 4.84 4.19 7.98
CA CYS A 404 3.79 4.66 7.09
C CYS A 404 3.87 3.98 5.72
N TYR A 405 5.05 3.92 5.10
CA TYR A 405 5.24 3.20 3.82
C TYR A 405 4.89 1.71 3.94
N ALA A 406 5.32 1.04 5.01
CA ALA A 406 4.98 -0.36 5.25
C ALA A 406 3.47 -0.59 5.43
N ILE A 407 2.77 0.35 6.08
CA ILE A 407 1.30 0.28 6.19
C ILE A 407 0.66 0.48 4.81
N ILE A 408 1.10 1.46 4.03
CA ILE A 408 0.61 1.68 2.66
C ILE A 408 0.80 0.44 1.82
N TYR A 409 1.98 -0.18 1.87
CA TYR A 409 2.25 -1.41 1.13
C TYR A 409 1.27 -2.53 1.52
N LYS A 410 1.06 -2.77 2.81
CA LYS A 410 0.08 -3.75 3.29
C LYS A 410 -1.35 -3.42 2.88
N LEU A 411 -1.70 -2.13 2.88
CA LEU A 411 -3.01 -1.67 2.41
C LEU A 411 -3.18 -1.93 0.91
N LEU A 412 -2.17 -1.67 0.08
CA LEU A 412 -2.15 -1.98 -1.35
C LEU A 412 -2.25 -3.48 -1.62
N GLU A 413 -1.49 -4.29 -0.90
CA GLU A 413 -1.55 -5.76 -1.00
C GLU A 413 -2.94 -6.29 -0.62
N SER A 414 -3.58 -5.65 0.37
CA SER A 414 -4.90 -6.05 0.85
C SER A 414 -6.09 -5.42 0.12
N SER A 415 -5.86 -4.40 -0.72
CA SER A 415 -6.95 -3.70 -1.40
C SER A 415 -7.46 -4.54 -2.56
N GLU A 416 -8.76 -4.83 -2.54
CA GLU A 416 -9.40 -5.58 -3.61
C GLU A 416 -9.56 -4.72 -4.87
N PRO A 417 -9.19 -5.25 -6.05
CA PRO A 417 -9.17 -4.46 -7.27
C PRO A 417 -10.54 -4.48 -7.95
N VAL A 418 -11.50 -3.75 -7.38
CA VAL A 418 -12.79 -3.49 -8.04
C VAL A 418 -12.71 -2.17 -8.79
N SER A 419 -12.80 -2.24 -10.12
CA SER A 419 -12.77 -1.08 -11.02
C SER A 419 -13.85 -0.05 -10.69
N GLU A 420 -13.61 1.23 -10.99
CA GLU A 420 -14.53 2.32 -10.63
C GLU A 420 -15.90 2.19 -11.29
N SER A 421 -15.97 1.60 -12.49
CA SER A 421 -17.24 1.31 -13.17
C SER A 421 -18.10 0.28 -12.42
N LEU A 422 -17.50 -0.61 -11.62
CA LEU A 422 -18.22 -1.65 -10.86
C LEU A 422 -18.46 -1.27 -9.39
N GLN A 423 -17.84 -0.20 -8.89
CA GLN A 423 -18.05 0.29 -7.52
C GLN A 423 -19.53 0.53 -7.16
N PRO A 424 -20.37 1.14 -8.04
CA PRO A 424 -21.78 1.32 -7.74
C PRO A 424 -22.53 0.00 -7.53
N VAL A 425 -22.20 -1.03 -8.31
CA VAL A 425 -22.80 -2.37 -8.22
C VAL A 425 -22.30 -3.07 -6.95
N HIS A 426 -20.99 -3.01 -6.69
CA HIS A 426 -20.38 -3.59 -5.49
C HIS A 426 -20.98 -3.02 -4.19
N ASN A 427 -21.16 -1.71 -4.11
CA ASN A 427 -21.76 -1.06 -2.95
C ASN A 427 -23.22 -1.48 -2.74
N GLN A 428 -23.98 -1.61 -3.84
CA GLN A 428 -25.37 -2.08 -3.77
C GLN A 428 -25.46 -3.53 -3.30
N LEU A 429 -24.64 -4.42 -3.84
CA LEU A 429 -24.56 -5.82 -3.41
C LEU A 429 -24.11 -5.94 -1.94
N SER A 430 -23.15 -5.13 -1.52
CA SER A 430 -22.68 -5.10 -0.13
C SER A 430 -23.79 -4.68 0.84
N THR A 431 -24.57 -3.66 0.49
CA THR A 431 -25.75 -3.25 1.28
C THR A 431 -26.79 -4.36 1.33
N VAL A 432 -27.13 -4.97 0.19
CA VAL A 432 -28.10 -6.08 0.14
C VAL A 432 -27.64 -7.25 1.00
N ARG A 433 -26.38 -7.67 0.89
CA ARG A 433 -25.79 -8.71 1.75
C ARG A 433 -25.92 -8.37 3.22
N ARG A 434 -25.64 -7.13 3.62
CA ARG A 434 -25.75 -6.71 5.01
C ARG A 434 -27.19 -6.81 5.51
N CYS A 435 -28.15 -6.32 4.74
CA CYS A 435 -29.57 -6.41 5.07
C CYS A 435 -30.03 -7.87 5.20
N LEU A 436 -29.64 -8.75 4.26
CA LEU A 436 -29.98 -10.17 4.30
C LEU A 436 -29.37 -10.88 5.52
N LEU A 437 -28.11 -10.60 5.86
CA LEU A 437 -27.48 -11.15 7.06
C LEU A 437 -28.10 -10.62 8.36
N GLU A 438 -28.54 -9.36 8.36
CA GLU A 438 -29.23 -8.76 9.50
C GLU A 438 -30.61 -9.41 9.70
N LEU A 439 -31.39 -9.61 8.64
CA LEU A 439 -32.64 -10.38 8.66
C LEU A 439 -32.43 -11.79 9.20
N LYS A 440 -31.42 -12.51 8.69
CA LYS A 440 -31.10 -13.85 9.17
C LYS A 440 -30.77 -13.88 10.67
N ARG A 441 -30.03 -12.88 11.18
CA ARG A 441 -29.71 -12.77 12.60
C ARG A 441 -30.93 -12.45 13.47
N MET A 442 -31.94 -11.80 12.92
CA MET A 442 -33.17 -11.43 13.62
C MET A 442 -34.22 -12.56 13.63
N GLY A 443 -33.86 -13.76 13.15
CA GLY A 443 -34.72 -14.93 13.18
C GLY A 443 -35.37 -15.28 11.84
N GLY A 444 -34.94 -14.67 10.73
CA GLY A 444 -35.50 -14.94 9.40
C GLY A 444 -36.72 -14.07 9.09
N VAL A 445 -37.58 -14.54 8.19
CA VAL A 445 -38.85 -13.88 7.82
C VAL A 445 -40.00 -14.86 8.05
N ASN A 446 -41.17 -14.32 8.40
CA ASN A 446 -42.38 -15.14 8.62
C ASN A 446 -43.18 -15.36 7.33
N ASN A 447 -42.88 -14.60 6.27
CA ASN A 447 -43.56 -14.75 4.99
C ASN A 447 -42.56 -14.56 3.84
N GLU A 448 -42.61 -15.46 2.85
CA GLU A 448 -41.71 -15.41 1.69
C GLU A 448 -41.80 -14.06 0.93
N ARG A 449 -42.97 -13.39 0.97
CA ARG A 449 -43.21 -12.09 0.31
C ARG A 449 -42.31 -10.97 0.83
N GLU A 450 -41.83 -11.06 2.06
CA GLU A 450 -40.90 -10.07 2.64
C GLU A 450 -39.53 -10.10 1.98
N LEU A 451 -39.17 -11.22 1.31
CA LEU A 451 -37.92 -11.37 0.58
C LEU A 451 -37.99 -10.81 -0.85
N TYR A 452 -39.19 -10.52 -1.36
CA TYR A 452 -39.41 -10.06 -2.74
C TYR A 452 -38.62 -8.77 -3.09
N PRO A 453 -38.54 -7.74 -2.24
CA PRO A 453 -37.73 -6.55 -2.53
C PRO A 453 -36.25 -6.87 -2.76
N TYR A 454 -35.70 -7.82 -2.00
CA TYR A 454 -34.31 -8.27 -2.15
C TYR A 454 -34.13 -9.11 -3.41
N GLN A 455 -35.08 -10.00 -3.72
CA GLN A 455 -35.09 -10.77 -4.96
C GLN A 455 -35.10 -9.87 -6.20
N MET A 456 -35.99 -8.87 -6.21
CA MET A 456 -36.07 -7.88 -7.30
C MET A 456 -34.79 -7.06 -7.41
N LYS A 457 -34.21 -6.67 -6.26
CA LYS A 457 -32.95 -5.91 -6.27
C LYS A 457 -31.79 -6.75 -6.82
N LEU A 458 -31.65 -8.00 -6.40
CA LEU A 458 -30.60 -8.91 -6.90
C LEU A 458 -30.79 -9.23 -8.37
N ALA A 459 -32.02 -9.49 -8.83
CA ALA A 459 -32.34 -9.67 -10.24
C ALA A 459 -32.01 -8.42 -11.07
N SER A 460 -32.29 -7.22 -10.55
CA SER A 460 -31.93 -5.97 -11.23
C SER A 460 -30.42 -5.79 -11.39
N LEU A 461 -29.63 -6.24 -10.41
CA LEU A 461 -28.16 -6.19 -10.44
C LEU A 461 -27.59 -7.28 -11.35
N ASP A 462 -28.23 -8.45 -11.37
CA ASP A 462 -27.89 -9.54 -12.29
C ASP A 462 -28.11 -9.14 -13.76
N ASN A 463 -29.24 -8.49 -14.05
CA ASN A 463 -29.58 -8.03 -15.40
C ASN A 463 -28.61 -6.98 -15.98
N LEU A 464 -27.73 -6.39 -15.17
CA LEU A 464 -26.64 -5.55 -15.67
C LEU A 464 -25.52 -6.36 -16.33
N ARG A 465 -25.49 -7.68 -16.12
CA ARG A 465 -24.54 -8.60 -16.74
C ARG A 465 -25.00 -8.97 -18.15
N LYS A 466 -24.04 -9.10 -19.06
CA LYS A 466 -24.22 -9.75 -20.37
C LYS A 466 -23.28 -10.96 -20.42
N ASP A 467 -23.77 -12.14 -20.82
CA ASP A 467 -22.99 -13.38 -20.82
C ASP A 467 -22.29 -13.69 -19.48
N GLY A 468 -22.95 -13.35 -18.35
CA GLY A 468 -22.40 -13.54 -17.01
C GLY A 468 -21.28 -12.57 -16.59
N LYS A 469 -21.06 -11.49 -17.36
CA LYS A 469 -20.02 -10.48 -17.10
C LYS A 469 -20.61 -9.07 -17.05
N PHE A 470 -20.13 -8.24 -16.13
CA PHE A 470 -20.39 -6.80 -16.14
C PHE A 470 -19.47 -6.12 -17.17
N TYR A 471 -20.00 -5.14 -17.88
CA TYR A 471 -19.27 -4.33 -18.86
C TYR A 471 -19.24 -2.86 -18.43
N ASP A 472 -18.16 -2.15 -18.77
CA ASP A 472 -18.12 -0.69 -18.62
C ASP A 472 -18.82 0.04 -19.77
N SER A 473 -18.81 1.38 -19.71
CA SER A 473 -19.32 2.26 -20.75
C SER A 473 -18.63 2.10 -22.11
N ASP A 474 -17.41 1.56 -22.13
CA ASP A 474 -16.59 1.37 -23.33
C ASP A 474 -16.77 -0.04 -23.93
N GLY A 475 -17.55 -0.92 -23.27
CA GLY A 475 -17.79 -2.29 -23.71
C GLY A 475 -16.67 -3.26 -23.35
N ASN A 476 -15.74 -2.87 -22.48
CA ASN A 476 -14.71 -3.77 -21.96
C ASN A 476 -15.20 -4.49 -20.70
N ILE A 477 -14.55 -5.61 -20.37
CA ILE A 477 -14.81 -6.36 -19.14
C ILE A 477 -13.99 -5.72 -18.01
N PRO A 478 -14.62 -4.99 -17.06
CA PRO A 478 -13.89 -4.26 -16.04
C PRO A 478 -13.48 -5.21 -14.93
N GLU A 479 -12.50 -4.78 -14.16
CA GLU A 479 -11.92 -5.61 -13.11
C GLU A 479 -12.77 -5.66 -11.83
N GLY A 480 -12.68 -6.76 -11.08
CA GLY A 480 -13.53 -7.05 -9.93
C GLY A 480 -14.68 -8.02 -10.22
N GLN A 481 -14.79 -8.54 -11.46
CA GLN A 481 -15.84 -9.49 -11.86
C GLN A 481 -16.01 -10.67 -10.90
N GLY A 482 -14.90 -11.30 -10.52
CA GLY A 482 -14.92 -12.47 -9.64
C GLY A 482 -15.43 -12.16 -8.25
N ILE A 483 -15.25 -10.93 -7.78
CA ILE A 483 -15.70 -10.43 -6.47
C ILE A 483 -17.18 -10.03 -6.52
N LEU A 484 -17.65 -9.49 -7.66
CA LEU A 484 -19.06 -9.14 -7.86
C LEU A 484 -19.95 -10.35 -8.19
N ASN A 485 -19.51 -11.26 -9.07
CA ASN A 485 -19.87 -12.69 -8.97
C ASN A 485 -19.40 -13.17 -7.58
N ALA A 486 -19.60 -14.36 -7.02
CA ALA A 486 -19.25 -14.59 -5.59
C ALA A 486 -20.00 -13.70 -4.57
N LEU A 487 -19.91 -12.36 -4.54
CA LEU A 487 -20.76 -11.51 -3.70
C LEU A 487 -22.23 -11.61 -4.12
N LEU A 488 -22.53 -11.50 -5.43
CA LEU A 488 -23.88 -11.70 -5.96
C LEU A 488 -24.36 -13.13 -5.75
N ALA A 489 -23.50 -14.12 -5.99
CA ALA A 489 -23.81 -15.53 -5.72
C ALA A 489 -24.14 -15.73 -4.22
N GLY A 490 -23.29 -15.26 -3.32
CA GLY A 490 -23.50 -15.33 -1.88
C GLY A 490 -24.75 -14.58 -1.41
N CYS A 491 -25.16 -13.49 -2.08
CA CYS A 491 -26.44 -12.86 -1.79
C CYS A 491 -27.63 -13.73 -2.22
N PHE A 492 -27.54 -14.40 -3.38
CA PHE A 492 -28.55 -15.36 -3.81
C PHE A 492 -28.60 -16.59 -2.89
N ASP A 493 -27.45 -17.07 -2.42
CA ASP A 493 -27.35 -18.20 -1.49
C ASP A 493 -28.04 -17.86 -0.16
N ILE A 494 -27.73 -16.69 0.44
CA ILE A 494 -28.39 -16.23 1.67
C ILE A 494 -29.90 -16.03 1.45
N LEU A 495 -30.29 -15.46 0.30
CA LEU A 495 -31.70 -15.27 -0.02
C LEU A 495 -32.43 -16.61 -0.13
N HIS A 496 -31.83 -17.61 -0.79
CA HIS A 496 -32.42 -18.92 -0.95
C HIS A 496 -32.54 -19.66 0.38
N GLU A 497 -31.52 -19.57 1.23
CA GLU A 497 -31.56 -20.13 2.58
C GLU A 497 -32.69 -19.51 3.41
N LEU A 498 -32.85 -18.18 3.37
CA LEU A 498 -33.97 -17.48 4.04
C LEU A 498 -35.35 -17.86 3.49
N LYS A 499 -35.45 -18.23 2.21
CA LYS A 499 -36.72 -18.72 1.62
C LYS A 499 -37.07 -20.10 2.15
N VAL A 500 -36.10 -21.02 2.14
CA VAL A 500 -36.31 -22.38 2.68
C VAL A 500 -36.68 -22.30 4.16
N GLU A 501 -35.99 -21.49 4.95
CA GLU A 501 -36.32 -21.26 6.36
C GLU A 501 -37.71 -20.62 6.57
N ALA A 502 -38.27 -19.93 5.58
CA ALA A 502 -39.61 -19.33 5.66
C ALA A 502 -40.69 -20.33 5.25
N GLU A 503 -40.45 -21.10 4.18
CA GLU A 503 -41.30 -22.21 3.75
C GLU A 503 -41.43 -23.26 4.86
N GLU A 504 -40.33 -23.67 5.50
CA GLU A 504 -40.35 -24.61 6.64
C GLU A 504 -41.19 -24.09 7.82
N ARG A 505 -41.21 -22.77 8.09
CA ARG A 505 -42.04 -22.20 9.16
C ARG A 505 -43.51 -22.11 8.77
N GLU A 506 -43.81 -21.78 7.51
CA GLU A 506 -45.19 -21.77 7.01
C GLU A 506 -45.77 -23.20 7.08
N ASP A 507 -44.98 -24.22 6.71
CA ASP A 507 -45.38 -25.64 6.81
C ASP A 507 -45.59 -26.09 8.27
N GLU A 508 -44.72 -25.68 9.21
CA GLU A 508 -44.89 -25.95 10.65
C GLU A 508 -46.15 -25.29 11.24
N GLU A 509 -46.46 -24.05 10.82
CA GLU A 509 -47.69 -23.34 11.25
C GLU A 509 -48.95 -24.03 10.70
N ASP A 510 -48.93 -24.50 9.45
CA ASP A 510 -50.05 -25.23 8.85
C ASP A 510 -50.25 -26.64 9.49
N GLU A 511 -49.17 -27.34 9.86
CA GLU A 511 -49.26 -28.64 10.58
C GLU A 511 -49.83 -28.49 12.00
N ASP A 512 -49.43 -27.45 12.74
CA ASP A 512 -49.97 -27.14 14.07
C ASP A 512 -51.48 -26.78 14.00
N GLU A 513 -51.93 -26.08 12.95
CA GLU A 513 -53.34 -25.78 12.72
C GLU A 513 -54.18 -27.03 12.37
N GLU A 514 -53.63 -28.00 11.63
CA GLU A 514 -54.30 -29.27 11.33
C GLU A 514 -54.42 -30.21 12.55
N GLU A 515 -53.41 -30.25 13.45
CA GLU A 515 -53.47 -31.03 14.70
C GLU A 515 -54.54 -30.47 15.67
N ASP A 516 -54.68 -29.15 15.77
CA ASP A 516 -55.70 -28.49 16.61
C ASP A 516 -57.15 -28.71 16.08
N GLU A 517 -57.34 -28.90 14.77
CA GLU A 517 -58.63 -29.25 14.19
C GLU A 517 -59.01 -30.73 14.45
N ASP A 518 -58.06 -31.67 14.34
CA ASP A 518 -58.32 -33.10 14.58
C ASP A 518 -58.60 -33.42 16.06
N ASP A 519 -57.96 -32.70 16.99
CA ASP A 519 -58.24 -32.84 18.43
C ASP A 519 -59.65 -32.34 18.80
N ASN A 520 -60.19 -31.34 18.08
CA ASN A 520 -61.58 -30.90 18.25
C ASN A 520 -62.61 -31.89 17.69
N VAL A 521 -62.26 -32.66 16.65
CA VAL A 521 -63.16 -33.69 16.08
C VAL A 521 -63.19 -34.96 16.95
N SER A 522 -62.12 -35.25 17.70
CA SER A 522 -62.06 -36.41 18.60
C SER A 522 -62.94 -36.27 19.86
N HIS A 523 -63.25 -35.03 20.29
CA HIS A 523 -64.07 -34.77 21.48
C HIS A 523 -65.59 -34.93 21.25
N ASP A 524 -66.06 -34.97 20.01
CA ASP A 524 -67.50 -35.01 19.69
C ASP A 524 -68.04 -36.44 19.40
N ARG A 525 -67.19 -37.48 19.41
CA ARG A 525 -67.61 -38.86 19.09
C ARG A 525 -67.91 -39.77 20.28
N ASN A 526 -67.85 -39.29 21.51
CA ASN A 526 -68.03 -40.10 22.72
C ASN A 526 -69.31 -39.81 23.53
N HIS A 527 -70.35 -39.19 22.94
CA HIS A 527 -71.60 -38.89 23.68
C HIS A 527 -72.88 -39.60 23.23
N ASP A 528 -72.86 -40.46 22.20
CA ASP A 528 -74.09 -41.04 21.63
C ASP A 528 -74.12 -42.59 21.58
N GLU A 529 -73.68 -43.28 22.64
CA GLU A 529 -74.04 -44.70 22.85
C GLU A 529 -74.45 -44.98 24.30
N GLU A 530 -75.53 -44.36 24.74
CA GLU A 530 -76.29 -44.84 25.91
C GLU A 530 -77.78 -44.52 25.75
N TYR A 531 -78.49 -45.14 24.79
CA TYR A 531 -79.94 -45.42 24.85
C TYR A 531 -80.39 -46.29 23.65
N LEU A 532 -80.36 -47.63 23.79
CA LEU A 532 -81.45 -48.59 23.46
C LEU A 532 -80.98 -50.04 23.49
#